data_AF-A0AAD7WRZ9-F1
#
_entry.id   AF-A0AAD7WRZ9-F1
#
_cell.length_a   1.000
_cell.length_b   1.000
_cell.length_c   1.000
_cell.angle_alpha   90.00
_cell.angle_beta   90.00
_cell.angle_gamma   90.00
#
_symmetry.space_group_name_H-M   'P 1'
#
loop_
_entity.id
_entity.type
_entity.pdbx_description
1 polymer ?
#
loop_
_entity_poly.entity_id
_entity_poly.type
_entity_poly.pdbx_seq_one_letter_code
_entity_poly.pdbx_strand_id
1 'polypeptide(L)'
;MPDGALSFGVLSISGASAAELRTEVLNVVLPRTPEAVCVLGPSNNLCSSRTVSKAGADFGKLLKSFCGTWPSRNVFVLDFPPRLNIDVALQDLLRQEYHHVAARMDVRYVSVADHFPLTRLDLWCREGVHLSDDAGMEILARLVWVAASQQLERATEVATVQRASPRTSPPARRVSPKVLVMDEVAVPRPSNPFEWTVVGRTKKTAQPETPPPAPGPGHPGPRRM
;
A
#
# COMPACT_ATOMS: atom_id res chain seq x y z
N MET A 1 24.97 -17.40 -3.94
CA MET A 1 24.07 -16.66 -3.01
C MET A 1 24.95 -15.88 -2.05
N PRO A 2 24.58 -14.67 -1.63
CA PRO A 2 25.33 -13.93 -0.62
C PRO A 2 25.45 -14.74 0.68
N ASP A 3 26.55 -14.55 1.42
CA ASP A 3 26.74 -15.22 2.72
C ASP A 3 25.79 -14.63 3.77
N GLY A 4 25.18 -15.50 4.59
CA GLY A 4 24.40 -15.09 5.77
C GLY A 4 23.42 -16.16 6.25
N ALA A 5 22.50 -15.77 7.15
CA ALA A 5 21.65 -16.71 7.89
C ALA A 5 20.39 -17.20 7.14
N LEU A 6 20.16 -16.75 5.91
CA LEU A 6 18.98 -17.16 5.14
C LEU A 6 19.18 -18.53 4.49
N SER A 7 18.15 -19.37 4.56
CA SER A 7 18.06 -20.63 3.83
C SER A 7 16.88 -20.56 2.86
N PHE A 8 17.10 -20.94 1.60
CA PHE A 8 16.08 -20.89 0.56
C PHE A 8 15.64 -22.29 0.13
N GLY A 9 14.33 -22.48 0.00
CA GLY A 9 13.74 -23.55 -0.81
C GLY A 9 13.23 -22.95 -2.12
N VAL A 10 13.36 -23.68 -3.21
CA VAL A 10 12.95 -23.23 -4.54
C VAL A 10 11.87 -24.15 -5.08
N LEU A 11 10.73 -23.55 -5.46
CA LEU A 11 9.72 -24.18 -6.30
C LEU A 11 9.68 -23.39 -7.60
N SER A 12 10.04 -24.04 -8.70
CA SER A 12 10.15 -23.41 -10.01
C SER A 12 9.67 -24.35 -11.10
N ILE A 13 9.01 -23.78 -12.10
CA ILE A 13 8.57 -24.50 -13.30
C ILE A 13 8.93 -23.63 -14.48
N SER A 14 9.80 -24.17 -15.34
CA SER A 14 10.24 -23.48 -16.54
C SER A 14 9.04 -23.19 -17.45
N GLY A 15 8.96 -21.97 -17.96
CA GLY A 15 7.89 -21.56 -18.88
C GLY A 15 6.52 -21.32 -18.24
N ALA A 16 6.34 -21.58 -16.94
CA ALA A 16 5.03 -21.47 -16.31
C ALA A 16 4.51 -20.01 -16.27
N SER A 17 3.24 -19.87 -16.62
CA SER A 17 2.41 -18.69 -16.41
C SER A 17 1.87 -18.64 -14.98
N ALA A 18 1.27 -17.51 -14.60
CA ALA A 18 0.60 -17.36 -13.31
C ALA A 18 -0.47 -18.43 -13.05
N ALA A 19 -1.18 -18.86 -14.09
CA ALA A 19 -2.23 -19.87 -13.97
C ALA A 19 -1.66 -21.27 -13.66
N GLU A 20 -0.51 -21.61 -14.25
CA GLU A 20 0.18 -22.89 -14.03
C GLU A 20 0.91 -22.88 -12.69
N LEU A 21 1.58 -21.80 -12.31
CA LEU A 21 2.16 -21.69 -10.96
C LEU A 21 1.09 -21.82 -9.87
N ARG A 22 -0.14 -21.38 -10.15
CA ARG A 22 -1.24 -21.48 -9.19
C ARG A 22 -1.61 -22.93 -8.90
N THR A 23 -1.61 -23.81 -9.89
CA THR A 23 -1.94 -25.23 -9.66
C THR A 23 -0.93 -25.87 -8.71
N GLU A 24 0.31 -25.40 -8.74
CA GLU A 24 1.42 -25.97 -7.98
C GLU A 24 1.41 -25.50 -6.54
N VAL A 25 1.15 -24.21 -6.33
CA VAL A 25 0.95 -23.64 -4.99
C VAL A 25 -0.23 -24.29 -4.27
N LEU A 26 -1.28 -24.68 -4.99
CA LEU A 26 -2.43 -25.36 -4.38
C LEU A 26 -2.15 -26.81 -3.96
N ASN A 27 -1.13 -27.43 -4.54
CA ASN A 27 -0.76 -28.83 -4.28
C ASN A 27 0.57 -28.96 -3.51
N VAL A 28 1.19 -27.83 -3.13
CA VAL A 28 2.50 -27.83 -2.48
C VAL A 28 2.40 -28.43 -1.08
N VAL A 29 3.33 -29.34 -0.77
CA VAL A 29 3.54 -29.86 0.58
C VAL A 29 4.96 -29.51 0.98
N LEU A 30 5.11 -28.62 1.95
CA LEU A 30 6.41 -28.21 2.45
C LEU A 30 6.73 -28.94 3.76
N PRO A 31 7.99 -29.37 3.96
CA PRO A 31 8.39 -30.02 5.21
C PRO A 31 8.34 -29.06 6.41
N ARG A 32 8.40 -27.74 6.16
CA ARG A 32 8.31 -26.67 7.16
C ARG A 32 7.60 -25.45 6.55
N THR A 33 6.90 -24.70 7.39
CA THR A 33 6.32 -23.42 6.99
C THR A 33 7.42 -22.38 6.80
N PRO A 34 7.53 -21.72 5.64
CA PRO A 34 8.51 -20.68 5.39
C PRO A 34 8.15 -19.39 6.15
N GLU A 35 9.19 -18.68 6.63
CA GLU A 35 9.05 -17.39 7.30
C GLU A 35 8.78 -16.25 6.29
N ALA A 36 9.24 -16.40 5.06
CA ALA A 36 8.92 -15.53 3.94
C ALA A 36 8.74 -16.34 2.65
N VAL A 37 7.83 -15.88 1.78
CA VAL A 37 7.55 -16.48 0.48
C VAL A 37 7.73 -15.42 -0.59
N CYS A 38 8.74 -15.60 -1.44
CA CYS A 38 9.01 -14.74 -2.59
C CYS A 38 8.30 -15.30 -3.83
N VAL A 39 7.40 -14.52 -4.40
CA VAL A 39 6.80 -14.80 -5.71
C VAL A 39 7.58 -14.02 -6.76
N LEU A 40 8.36 -14.70 -7.60
CA LEU A 40 8.96 -14.04 -8.76
C LEU A 40 7.87 -13.77 -9.81
N GLY A 41 7.79 -12.53 -10.31
CA GLY A 41 6.79 -12.11 -11.28
C GLY A 41 6.73 -13.06 -12.49
N PRO A 42 5.56 -13.65 -12.82
CA PRO A 42 5.48 -14.66 -13.87
C PRO A 42 5.53 -14.02 -15.27
N SER A 43 6.74 -13.68 -15.73
CA SER A 43 6.96 -12.99 -17.01
C SER A 43 6.52 -13.78 -18.24
N ASN A 44 6.31 -15.10 -18.14
CA ASN A 44 5.75 -15.89 -19.24
C ASN A 44 4.34 -15.47 -19.63
N ASN A 45 3.62 -14.76 -18.75
CA ASN A 45 2.36 -14.13 -19.10
C ASN A 45 2.48 -13.12 -20.26
N LEU A 46 3.66 -12.55 -20.53
CA LEU A 46 3.92 -11.73 -21.72
C LEU A 46 3.62 -12.48 -23.02
N CYS A 47 3.81 -13.80 -23.04
CA CYS A 47 3.60 -14.64 -24.22
C CYS A 47 2.34 -15.50 -24.12
N SER A 48 1.96 -15.94 -22.92
CA SER A 48 0.84 -16.87 -22.73
C SER A 48 -0.52 -16.18 -22.55
N SER A 49 -0.53 -14.89 -22.18
CA SER A 49 -1.76 -14.14 -21.97
C SER A 49 -2.14 -13.33 -23.21
N ARG A 50 -3.44 -13.33 -23.54
CA ARG A 50 -3.95 -12.53 -24.67
C ARG A 50 -3.91 -11.03 -24.41
N THR A 51 -4.01 -10.61 -23.15
CA THR A 51 -4.03 -9.19 -22.75
C THR A 51 -3.37 -9.00 -21.38
N VAL A 52 -2.90 -7.78 -21.10
CA VAL A 52 -2.37 -7.38 -19.78
C VAL A 52 -3.41 -7.58 -18.67
N SER A 53 -4.66 -7.18 -18.92
CA SER A 53 -5.75 -7.36 -17.95
C SER A 53 -6.00 -8.85 -17.61
N LYS A 54 -5.93 -9.74 -18.61
CA LYS A 54 -6.06 -11.19 -18.37
C LYS A 54 -4.88 -11.72 -17.56
N ALA A 55 -3.66 -11.27 -17.88
CA ALA A 55 -2.46 -11.61 -17.11
C ALA A 55 -2.57 -11.14 -15.65
N GLY A 56 -3.05 -9.90 -15.42
CA GLY A 56 -3.31 -9.34 -14.10
C GLY A 56 -4.34 -10.14 -13.31
N ALA A 57 -5.45 -10.53 -13.95
CA ALA A 57 -6.48 -11.35 -13.33
C ALA A 57 -5.95 -12.74 -12.91
N ASP A 58 -5.14 -13.39 -13.74
CA ASP A 58 -4.56 -14.69 -13.41
C ASP A 58 -3.45 -14.57 -12.34
N PHE A 59 -2.66 -13.50 -12.37
CA PHE A 59 -1.71 -13.16 -11.30
C PHE A 59 -2.42 -12.89 -9.96
N GLY A 60 -3.57 -12.20 -9.96
CA GLY A 60 -4.36 -12.00 -8.75
C GLY A 60 -4.88 -13.31 -8.15
N LYS A 61 -5.28 -14.27 -8.99
CA LYS A 61 -5.65 -15.62 -8.53
C LYS A 61 -4.45 -16.37 -7.93
N LEU A 62 -3.27 -16.21 -8.53
CA LEU A 62 -2.03 -16.78 -8.01
C LEU A 62 -1.72 -16.21 -6.62
N LEU A 63 -1.67 -14.88 -6.47
CA LEU A 63 -1.41 -14.25 -5.17
C LEU A 63 -2.46 -14.64 -4.12
N LYS A 64 -3.74 -14.75 -4.52
CA LYS A 64 -4.79 -15.22 -3.62
C LYS A 64 -4.53 -16.63 -3.11
N SER A 65 -4.01 -17.52 -3.96
CA SER A 65 -3.60 -18.86 -3.53
C SER A 65 -2.42 -18.80 -2.56
N PHE A 66 -1.38 -18.01 -2.85
CA PHE A 66 -0.26 -17.82 -1.92
C PHE A 66 -0.71 -17.30 -0.54
N CYS A 67 -1.52 -16.23 -0.50
CA CYS A 67 -2.02 -15.65 0.75
C CYS A 67 -3.09 -16.52 1.45
N GLY A 68 -3.65 -17.52 0.76
CA GLY A 68 -4.50 -18.54 1.36
C GLY A 68 -3.70 -19.67 2.02
N THR A 69 -2.52 -19.98 1.48
CA THR A 69 -1.62 -21.03 2.00
C THR A 69 -0.72 -20.50 3.12
N TRP A 70 -0.24 -19.26 3.03
CA TRP A 70 0.64 -18.62 4.01
C TRP A 70 0.09 -17.27 4.47
N PRO A 71 0.42 -16.79 5.70
CA PRO A 71 0.03 -15.46 6.14
C PRO A 71 0.46 -14.40 5.13
N SER A 72 -0.44 -13.49 4.71
CA SER A 72 -0.14 -12.47 3.69
C SER A 72 1.10 -11.65 4.01
N ARG A 73 1.35 -11.37 5.30
CA ARG A 73 2.56 -10.65 5.76
C ARG A 73 3.88 -11.36 5.47
N ASN A 74 3.84 -12.67 5.20
CA ASN A 74 5.02 -13.46 4.82
C ASN A 74 5.20 -13.48 3.30
N VAL A 75 4.18 -13.15 2.52
CA VAL A 75 4.21 -13.19 1.05
C VAL A 75 4.64 -11.83 0.51
N PHE A 76 5.57 -11.84 -0.43
CA PHE A 76 5.94 -10.66 -1.20
C PHE A 76 6.24 -11.04 -2.65
N VAL A 77 6.15 -10.06 -3.53
CA VAL A 77 6.44 -10.20 -4.95
C VAL A 77 7.78 -9.53 -5.25
N LEU A 78 8.67 -10.28 -5.89
CA LEU A 78 9.81 -9.74 -6.59
C LEU A 78 9.45 -9.68 -8.07
N ASP A 79 9.55 -8.52 -8.68
CA ASP A 79 9.22 -8.33 -10.09
C ASP A 79 10.16 -9.14 -11.01
N PHE A 80 9.80 -9.28 -12.29
CA PHE A 80 10.61 -10.00 -13.26
C PHE A 80 11.69 -9.13 -13.91
N PRO A 81 12.86 -9.68 -14.26
CA PRO A 81 13.79 -9.02 -15.19
C PRO A 81 13.14 -8.88 -16.57
N PRO A 82 13.30 -7.73 -17.26
CA PRO A 82 12.74 -7.54 -18.59
C PRO A 82 13.43 -8.48 -19.61
N ARG A 83 12.73 -8.76 -20.71
CA ARG A 83 13.19 -9.59 -21.83
C ARG A 83 13.60 -8.70 -23.00
N LEU A 84 14.66 -9.06 -23.69
CA LEU A 84 15.14 -8.35 -24.89
C LEU A 84 14.24 -8.60 -26.10
N ASN A 85 13.49 -9.69 -26.11
CA ASN A 85 12.65 -10.10 -27.24
C ASN A 85 11.19 -9.64 -27.16
N ILE A 86 10.82 -8.81 -26.17
CA ILE A 86 9.47 -8.28 -25.98
C ILE A 86 9.51 -6.75 -25.97
N ASP A 87 8.51 -6.12 -26.56
CA ASP A 87 8.34 -4.67 -26.53
C ASP A 87 8.36 -4.09 -25.11
N VAL A 88 9.11 -3.01 -24.91
CA VAL A 88 9.33 -2.41 -23.58
C VAL A 88 8.03 -1.90 -22.97
N ALA A 89 7.19 -1.22 -23.77
CA ALA A 89 5.94 -0.67 -23.27
C ALA A 89 4.97 -1.78 -22.83
N LEU A 90 4.92 -2.90 -23.56
CA LEU A 90 4.13 -4.06 -23.14
C LEU A 90 4.60 -4.63 -21.79
N GLN A 91 5.92 -4.72 -21.58
CA GLN A 91 6.49 -5.20 -20.33
C GLN A 91 6.16 -4.26 -19.18
N ASP A 92 6.31 -2.94 -19.38
CA ASP A 92 6.00 -1.93 -18.39
C ASP A 92 4.52 -1.95 -17.99
N LEU A 93 3.61 -2.08 -18.96
CA LEU A 93 2.18 -2.23 -18.68
C LEU A 93 1.88 -3.45 -17.83
N LEU A 94 2.53 -4.60 -18.11
CA LEU A 94 2.34 -5.80 -17.31
C LEU A 94 2.87 -5.63 -15.88
N ARG A 95 4.04 -5.02 -15.71
CA ARG A 95 4.62 -4.74 -14.39
C ARG A 95 3.73 -3.82 -13.57
N GLN A 96 3.21 -2.76 -14.19
CA GLN A 96 2.26 -1.84 -13.55
C GLN A 96 0.98 -2.56 -13.12
N GLU A 97 0.44 -3.43 -13.96
CA GLU A 97 -0.73 -4.24 -13.61
C GLU A 97 -0.44 -5.19 -12.43
N TYR A 98 0.72 -5.85 -12.41
CA TYR A 98 1.11 -6.71 -11.30
C TYR A 98 1.31 -5.93 -10.00
N HIS A 99 1.95 -4.76 -10.08
CA HIS A 99 2.09 -3.86 -8.94
C HIS A 99 0.73 -3.43 -8.39
N HIS A 100 -0.21 -3.04 -9.26
CA HIS A 100 -1.57 -2.69 -8.88
C HIS A 100 -2.30 -3.86 -8.22
N VAL A 101 -2.21 -5.07 -8.79
CA VAL A 101 -2.82 -6.28 -8.23
C VAL A 101 -2.26 -6.59 -6.84
N ALA A 102 -0.94 -6.56 -6.66
CA ALA A 102 -0.29 -6.80 -5.38
C ALA A 102 -0.72 -5.76 -4.33
N ALA A 103 -0.77 -4.47 -4.69
CA ALA A 103 -1.20 -3.39 -3.81
C ALA A 103 -2.64 -3.58 -3.31
N ARG A 104 -3.58 -3.99 -4.18
CA ARG A 104 -4.97 -4.30 -3.77
C ARG A 104 -5.09 -5.44 -2.76
N MET A 105 -4.06 -6.28 -2.66
CA MET A 105 -4.03 -7.43 -1.76
C MET A 105 -3.15 -7.20 -0.53
N ASP A 106 -2.64 -5.98 -0.33
CA ASP A 106 -1.68 -5.63 0.71
C ASP A 106 -0.42 -6.52 0.69
N VAL A 107 -0.01 -6.94 -0.52
CA VAL A 107 1.20 -7.72 -0.75
C VAL A 107 2.29 -6.78 -1.21
N ARG A 108 3.44 -6.82 -0.54
CA ARG A 108 4.60 -6.01 -0.92
C ARG A 108 5.07 -6.40 -2.31
N TYR A 109 5.33 -5.40 -3.15
CA TYR A 109 5.89 -5.58 -4.49
C TYR A 109 7.22 -4.85 -4.60
N VAL A 110 8.27 -5.55 -5.06
CA VAL A 110 9.62 -5.01 -5.22
C VAL A 110 9.96 -4.99 -6.71
N SER A 111 10.02 -3.79 -7.29
CA SER A 111 10.49 -3.61 -8.67
C SER A 111 11.98 -3.94 -8.77
N VAL A 112 12.37 -4.56 -9.89
CA VAL A 112 13.77 -4.90 -10.20
C VAL A 112 14.23 -4.40 -11.57
N ALA A 113 13.35 -3.75 -12.34
CA ALA A 113 13.57 -3.43 -13.75
C ALA A 113 14.90 -2.70 -13.98
N ASP A 114 15.14 -1.68 -13.14
CA ASP A 114 16.28 -0.77 -13.26
C ASP A 114 17.63 -1.46 -13.03
N HIS A 115 17.63 -2.64 -12.39
CA HIS A 115 18.85 -3.45 -12.23
C HIS A 115 19.22 -4.24 -13.49
N PHE A 116 18.33 -4.27 -14.49
CA PHE A 116 18.48 -4.99 -15.74
C PHE A 116 18.24 -4.05 -16.92
N PRO A 117 19.13 -3.07 -17.17
CA PRO A 117 19.01 -2.18 -18.31
C PRO A 117 19.20 -2.95 -19.62
N LEU A 118 18.28 -2.80 -20.58
CA LEU A 118 18.29 -3.52 -21.86
C LEU A 118 19.53 -3.23 -22.72
N THR A 119 20.29 -2.18 -22.40
CA THR A 119 21.56 -1.85 -23.05
C THR A 119 22.73 -2.74 -22.60
N ARG A 120 22.61 -3.43 -21.47
CA ARG A 120 23.63 -4.34 -20.93
C ARG A 120 23.37 -5.79 -21.36
N LEU A 121 23.64 -6.08 -22.62
CA LEU A 121 23.37 -7.39 -23.22
C LEU A 121 24.10 -8.56 -22.52
N ASP A 122 25.17 -8.29 -21.78
CA ASP A 122 25.91 -9.27 -20.98
C ASP A 122 25.09 -9.84 -19.81
N LEU A 123 23.99 -9.20 -19.41
CA LEU A 123 23.07 -9.68 -18.38
C LEU A 123 22.11 -10.77 -18.87
N TRP A 124 22.03 -11.02 -20.18
CA TRP A 124 21.13 -12.00 -20.78
C TRP A 124 21.90 -13.13 -21.47
N CYS A 125 21.27 -14.30 -21.50
CA CYS A 125 21.62 -15.35 -22.44
C CYS A 125 21.30 -14.92 -23.88
N ARG A 126 21.88 -15.63 -24.86
CA ARG A 126 21.80 -15.26 -26.29
C ARG A 126 20.39 -15.15 -26.85
N GLU A 127 19.45 -15.91 -26.31
CA GLU A 127 18.04 -15.88 -26.70
C GLU A 127 17.28 -14.66 -26.18
N GLY A 128 17.88 -13.86 -25.28
CA GLY A 128 17.31 -12.61 -24.78
C GLY A 128 16.10 -12.78 -23.86
N VAL A 129 15.87 -14.00 -23.35
CA VAL A 129 14.78 -14.33 -22.43
C VAL A 129 15.31 -14.60 -21.03
N HIS A 130 16.32 -15.46 -20.90
CA HIS A 130 16.91 -15.77 -19.60
C HIS A 130 18.07 -14.83 -19.29
N LEU A 131 18.32 -14.67 -18.00
CA LEU A 131 19.53 -14.00 -17.52
C LEU A 131 20.75 -14.89 -17.75
N SER A 132 21.91 -14.25 -17.96
CA SER A 132 23.19 -14.95 -17.98
C SER A 132 23.52 -15.53 -16.60
N ASP A 133 24.17 -16.69 -16.58
CA ASP A 133 24.50 -17.39 -15.33
C ASP A 133 25.54 -16.65 -14.48
N ASP A 134 26.40 -15.85 -15.13
CA ASP A 134 27.47 -15.09 -14.49
C ASP A 134 27.00 -13.72 -14.00
N ALA A 135 26.58 -12.83 -14.90
CA ALA A 135 26.29 -11.44 -14.55
C ALA A 135 24.83 -11.22 -14.14
N GLY A 136 23.87 -11.71 -14.94
CA GLY A 136 22.45 -11.48 -14.71
C GLY A 136 21.93 -12.20 -13.45
N MET A 137 22.22 -13.49 -13.34
CA MET A 137 21.77 -14.31 -12.21
C MET A 137 22.42 -13.89 -10.89
N GLU A 138 23.65 -13.36 -10.89
CA GLU A 138 24.25 -12.79 -9.68
C GLU A 138 23.44 -11.60 -9.15
N ILE A 139 23.02 -10.70 -10.03
CA ILE A 139 22.17 -9.56 -9.65
C ILE A 139 20.82 -10.06 -9.11
N LEU A 140 20.16 -10.99 -9.80
CA LEU A 140 18.88 -11.53 -9.35
C LEU A 140 19.00 -12.19 -7.97
N ALA A 141 20.04 -13.00 -7.75
CA ALA A 141 20.29 -13.65 -6.47
C ALA A 141 20.48 -12.63 -5.34
N ARG A 142 21.21 -11.53 -5.58
CA ARG A 142 21.37 -10.44 -4.61
C ARG A 142 20.03 -9.74 -4.32
N LEU A 143 19.21 -9.49 -5.34
CA LEU A 143 17.90 -8.84 -5.17
C LEU A 143 16.93 -9.72 -4.37
N VAL A 144 16.88 -11.03 -4.64
CA VAL A 144 16.11 -12.00 -3.85
C VAL A 144 16.55 -11.97 -2.40
N TRP A 145 17.86 -12.01 -2.15
CA TRP A 145 18.42 -11.97 -0.80
C TRP A 145 18.03 -10.71 -0.02
N VAL A 146 18.24 -9.53 -0.63
CA VAL A 146 17.92 -8.24 -0.02
C VAL A 146 16.42 -8.10 0.24
N ALA A 147 15.58 -8.46 -0.74
CA ALA A 147 14.14 -8.38 -0.60
C ALA A 147 13.61 -9.30 0.51
N ALA A 148 14.13 -10.54 0.58
CA ALA A 148 13.78 -11.50 1.64
C ALA A 148 14.23 -11.03 3.03
N SER A 149 15.46 -10.51 3.16
CA SER A 149 15.97 -9.97 4.43
C SER A 149 15.06 -8.84 4.95
N GLN A 150 14.75 -7.88 4.08
CA GLN A 150 13.86 -6.77 4.43
C GLN A 150 12.41 -7.20 4.72
N GLN A 151 11.96 -8.33 4.17
CA GLN A 151 10.64 -8.87 4.49
C GLN A 151 10.60 -9.43 5.92
N LEU A 152 11.64 -10.17 6.30
CA LEU A 152 11.77 -10.76 7.64
C LEU A 152 11.95 -9.68 8.73
N GLU A 153 12.72 -8.64 8.44
CA GLU A 153 12.87 -7.48 9.32
C GLU A 153 11.52 -6.80 9.60
N ARG A 154 10.75 -6.49 8.55
CA ARG A 154 9.41 -5.89 8.69
C ARG A 154 8.45 -6.78 9.48
N ALA A 155 8.47 -8.08 9.21
CA ALA A 155 7.61 -9.02 9.94
C ALA A 155 7.92 -9.02 11.45
N THR A 156 9.20 -8.86 11.81
CA THR A 156 9.65 -8.76 13.20
C THR A 156 9.22 -7.44 13.84
N GLU A 157 9.40 -6.32 13.15
CA GLU A 157 8.98 -5.00 13.64
C GLU A 157 7.46 -4.96 13.94
N VAL A 158 6.64 -5.45 13.01
CA VAL A 158 5.18 -5.51 13.19
C VAL A 158 4.81 -6.37 14.41
N ALA A 159 5.48 -7.51 14.60
CA ALA A 159 5.24 -8.37 15.76
C ALA A 159 5.64 -7.69 17.09
N THR A 160 6.75 -6.95 17.12
CA THR A 160 7.19 -6.22 18.32
C THR A 160 6.24 -5.09 18.70
N VAL A 161 5.76 -4.30 17.73
CA VAL A 161 4.80 -3.21 17.98
C VAL A 161 3.46 -3.75 18.48
N GLN A 162 2.97 -4.86 17.91
CA GLN A 162 1.74 -5.50 18.37
C GLN A 162 1.86 -6.04 19.79
N ARG A 163 3.04 -6.56 20.17
CA ARG A 163 3.30 -7.06 21.52
C ARG A 163 3.47 -5.94 22.55
N ALA A 164 3.97 -4.77 22.13
CA ALA A 164 4.16 -3.59 22.99
C ALA A 164 2.88 -2.76 23.20
N SER A 165 1.80 -3.02 22.45
CA SER A 165 0.51 -2.34 22.64
C SER A 165 -0.11 -2.72 23.99
N PRO A 166 -0.36 -1.76 24.92
CA PRO A 166 -0.94 -2.07 26.21
C PRO A 166 -2.35 -2.64 26.08
N ARG A 167 -2.60 -3.76 26.77
CA ARG A 167 -3.94 -4.33 26.96
C ARG A 167 -4.83 -3.33 27.72
N THR A 168 -6.04 -3.17 27.18
CA THR A 168 -7.27 -2.66 27.81
C THR A 168 -7.26 -1.24 28.36
N SER A 169 -7.76 -0.30 27.55
CA SER A 169 -8.51 0.83 28.06
C SER A 169 -9.78 0.29 28.77
N PRO A 170 -10.15 0.77 29.98
CA PRO A 170 -11.43 0.42 30.59
C PRO A 170 -12.59 0.78 29.65
N PRO A 171 -13.73 0.07 29.70
CA PRO A 171 -14.85 0.39 28.82
C PRO A 171 -15.26 1.85 29.05
N ALA A 172 -15.11 2.67 28.01
CA ALA A 172 -15.62 4.03 28.03
C ALA A 172 -17.11 3.97 28.31
N ARG A 173 -17.53 4.58 29.42
CA ARG A 173 -18.94 4.71 29.80
C ARG A 173 -19.66 5.40 28.65
N ARG A 174 -20.44 4.66 27.86
CA ARG A 174 -21.30 5.24 26.82
C ARG A 174 -22.34 6.11 27.51
N VAL A 175 -22.11 7.41 27.50
CA VAL A 175 -23.16 8.38 27.81
C VAL A 175 -23.98 8.54 26.54
N SER A 176 -25.12 7.85 26.48
CA SER A 176 -26.12 8.06 25.44
C SER A 176 -26.71 9.46 25.61
N PRO A 177 -26.68 10.36 24.62
CA PRO A 177 -27.40 11.62 24.71
C PRO A 177 -28.90 11.31 24.69
N LYS A 178 -29.62 11.74 25.72
CA LYS A 178 -31.09 11.78 25.66
C LYS A 178 -31.47 13.00 24.81
N VAL A 179 -31.87 12.75 23.57
CA VAL A 179 -32.53 13.75 22.74
C VAL A 179 -33.93 13.95 23.33
N LEU A 180 -34.15 15.06 24.02
CA LEU A 180 -35.50 15.56 24.24
C LEU A 180 -35.96 16.19 22.92
N VAL A 181 -36.98 15.60 22.31
CA VAL A 181 -37.74 16.23 21.24
C VAL A 181 -38.55 17.33 21.90
N MET A 182 -38.16 18.58 21.65
CA MET A 182 -38.97 19.74 21.97
C MET A 182 -39.94 19.95 20.79
N ASP A 183 -41.22 20.16 21.11
CA ASP A 183 -42.33 20.12 20.16
C ASP A 183 -42.15 21.00 18.93
N GLU A 184 -42.77 20.53 17.84
CA GLU A 184 -42.78 21.11 16.51
C GLU A 184 -43.31 22.55 16.51
N VAL A 185 -42.43 23.54 16.36
CA VAL A 185 -42.84 24.88 15.95
C VAL A 185 -43.03 24.85 14.44
N ALA A 186 -44.28 24.89 14.02
CA ALA A 186 -44.66 24.95 12.60
C ALA A 186 -44.05 26.20 11.95
N VAL A 187 -43.04 25.99 11.10
CA VAL A 187 -42.50 27.05 10.22
C VAL A 187 -43.37 27.06 8.96
N PRO A 188 -43.94 28.21 8.53
CA PRO A 188 -44.68 28.28 7.28
C PRO A 188 -43.76 27.93 6.11
N ARG A 189 -44.20 27.04 5.21
CA ARG A 189 -43.45 26.70 3.99
C ARG A 189 -43.39 27.92 3.06
N PRO A 190 -42.20 28.31 2.57
CA PRO A 190 -42.09 29.27 1.48
C PRO A 190 -42.65 28.66 0.19
N SER A 191 -43.47 29.41 -0.53
CA SER A 191 -44.14 28.98 -1.76
C SER A 191 -43.27 29.08 -3.03
N ASN A 192 -41.98 29.43 -2.92
CA ASN A 192 -41.06 29.54 -4.04
C ASN A 192 -39.65 28.99 -3.69
N PRO A 193 -39.12 27.98 -4.41
CA PRO A 193 -37.85 27.33 -4.10
C PRO A 193 -36.56 28.09 -4.52
N PHE A 194 -36.64 29.32 -5.03
CA PHE A 194 -35.45 30.10 -5.45
C PHE A 194 -35.19 31.40 -4.69
N GLU A 195 -35.91 31.68 -3.58
CA GLU A 195 -35.57 32.82 -2.71
C GLU A 195 -34.55 32.43 -1.64
N TRP A 196 -33.48 33.22 -1.51
CA TRP A 196 -32.46 33.06 -0.49
C TRP A 196 -32.71 34.02 0.67
N THR A 197 -32.86 33.49 1.88
CA THR A 197 -32.94 34.29 3.11
C THR A 197 -31.52 34.63 3.58
N VAL A 198 -31.17 35.91 3.61
CA VAL A 198 -29.92 36.39 4.23
C VAL A 198 -30.10 36.41 5.74
N VAL A 199 -29.41 35.54 6.47
CA VAL A 199 -29.38 35.58 7.95
C VAL A 199 -28.16 36.39 8.38
N GLY A 200 -28.41 37.65 8.75
CA GLY A 200 -27.40 38.60 9.20
C GLY A 200 -26.82 38.29 10.58
N ARG A 201 -25.53 38.62 10.72
CA ARG A 201 -24.76 38.70 11.97
C ARG A 201 -25.52 39.36 13.13
N THR A 202 -25.53 38.69 14.28
CA THR A 202 -25.54 39.30 15.62
C THR A 202 -24.96 38.29 16.61
N LYS A 203 -24.36 38.62 17.76
CA LYS A 203 -23.55 39.73 18.27
C LYS A 203 -22.99 39.14 19.58
N LYS A 204 -21.68 39.25 19.82
CA LYS A 204 -21.00 38.80 21.04
C LYS A 204 -21.49 39.63 22.24
N THR A 205 -22.13 38.99 23.21
CA THR A 205 -22.66 39.63 24.43
C THR A 205 -21.51 40.05 25.35
N ALA A 206 -21.53 41.30 25.77
CA ALA A 206 -20.60 41.91 26.72
C ALA A 206 -20.86 41.43 28.16
N GLN A 207 -19.79 41.34 28.95
CA GLN A 207 -19.86 41.18 30.41
C GLN A 207 -20.13 42.52 31.11
N PRO A 208 -20.70 42.53 32.33
CA PRO A 208 -21.00 43.75 33.07
C PRO A 208 -19.74 44.32 33.77
N GLU A 209 -19.47 45.60 33.53
CA GLU A 209 -18.45 46.39 34.23
C GLU A 209 -18.94 46.86 35.61
N THR A 210 -18.03 46.86 36.58
CA THR A 210 -18.13 47.49 37.90
C THR A 210 -17.77 48.98 37.78
N PRO A 211 -18.41 49.90 38.54
CA PRO A 211 -18.22 51.33 38.32
C PRO A 211 -16.91 51.86 38.96
N PRO A 212 -16.22 52.83 38.33
CA PRO A 212 -15.05 53.50 38.90
C PRO A 212 -15.41 54.73 39.77
N PRO A 213 -14.52 55.15 40.69
CA PRO A 213 -14.71 56.33 41.54
C PRO A 213 -14.42 57.67 40.82
N ALA A 214 -14.93 58.74 41.44
CA ALA A 214 -15.14 60.12 40.95
C ALA A 214 -13.86 60.96 40.62
N PRO A 215 -14.01 62.13 39.95
CA PRO A 215 -12.95 62.78 39.17
C PRO A 215 -12.16 63.86 39.92
N GLY A 216 -10.90 64.06 39.53
CA GLY A 216 -10.06 65.23 39.86
C GLY A 216 -9.82 66.11 38.61
N PRO A 217 -9.55 67.42 38.77
CA PRO A 217 -9.85 68.41 37.73
C PRO A 217 -8.68 68.74 36.78
N GLY A 218 -9.04 68.99 35.51
CA GLY A 218 -8.69 70.24 34.79
C GLY A 218 -7.39 70.35 33.99
N HIS A 219 -7.51 70.18 32.66
CA HIS A 219 -7.01 71.03 31.53
C HIS A 219 -5.54 71.56 31.46
N PRO A 220 -5.05 72.05 30.28
CA PRO A 220 -5.45 71.85 28.87
C PRO A 220 -4.26 71.44 27.94
N GLY A 221 -4.54 71.10 26.67
CA GLY A 221 -3.52 70.87 25.60
C GLY A 221 -2.85 72.17 25.11
N PRO A 222 -2.41 72.33 23.83
CA PRO A 222 -2.21 71.40 22.70
C PRO A 222 -0.70 71.39 22.27
N ARG A 223 -0.17 70.89 21.15
CA ARG A 223 -0.49 71.08 19.72
C ARG A 223 0.53 70.28 18.87
N ARG A 224 0.10 69.95 17.65
CA ARG A 224 0.86 69.33 16.54
C ARG A 224 2.17 70.06 16.19
N MET A 225 3.15 69.30 15.69
CA MET A 225 3.50 69.29 14.25
C MET A 225 3.76 67.86 13.80
#